data_AF-A0A520JE63-F1
#
_entry.id   AF-A0A520JE63-F1
#
_cell.length_a   1.000
_cell.length_b   1.000
_cell.length_c   1.000
_cell.angle_alpha   90.00
_cell.angle_beta   90.00
_cell.angle_gamma   90.00
#
_symmetry.space_group_name_H-M   'P 1'
#
loop_
_entity.id
_entity.type
_entity.pdbx_description
1 polymer ?
#
loop_
_entity_poly.entity_id
_entity_poly.type
_entity_poly.pdbx_seq_one_letter_code
_entity_poly.pdbx_strand_id
1 'polypeptide(L)'
;MASTLSLSAAPVREKTIRVADDKAMLRAAADLTRELSSPKPAIYWADLIGSAVVGYGGLAVAIVSGSTALTVVAGVVAMLGLYRAMSFIHEVSHMKHASLPRFRAGWNAIVGVPMLIPSFMYEGVHNLHHAKTRYGTVE
;
A
#
# COMPACT_ATOMS: atom_id res chain seq x y z
N MET A 1 7.21 52.55 42.30
CA MET A 1 6.66 52.16 40.98
C MET A 1 6.48 50.65 40.97
N ALA A 2 5.25 50.16 41.16
CA ALA A 2 4.93 48.75 41.11
C ALA A 2 4.48 48.41 39.68
N SER A 3 5.21 47.52 39.01
CA SER A 3 4.87 47.03 37.67
C SER A 3 4.12 45.71 37.83
N THR A 4 2.80 45.75 37.69
CA THR A 4 1.95 44.56 37.63
C THR A 4 1.71 44.21 36.17
N LEU A 5 2.48 43.27 35.62
CA LEU A 5 2.09 42.55 34.41
C LEU A 5 1.27 41.32 34.81
N SER A 6 -0.04 41.53 34.86
CA SER A 6 -1.03 40.46 34.84
C SER A 6 -1.19 39.96 33.41
N LEU A 7 -1.08 38.64 33.21
CA LEU A 7 -1.95 37.80 32.37
C LEU A 7 -1.28 36.43 32.15
N SER A 8 -1.55 35.48 33.03
CA SER A 8 -1.50 34.06 32.67
C SER A 8 -2.93 33.55 32.64
N ALA A 9 -3.59 33.71 31.49
CA ALA A 9 -4.82 32.98 31.21
C ALA A 9 -4.40 31.58 30.74
N ALA A 10 -4.65 30.57 31.59
CA ALA A 10 -4.54 29.18 31.18
C ALA A 10 -5.46 28.96 29.96
N PRO A 11 -5.03 28.21 28.94
CA PRO A 11 -5.91 27.91 27.80
C PRO A 11 -7.13 27.16 28.34
N VAL A 12 -8.31 27.76 28.14
CA VAL A 12 -9.58 27.09 28.40
C VAL A 12 -9.60 25.88 27.48
N ARG A 13 -9.45 24.69 28.07
CA ARG A 13 -9.56 23.43 27.34
C ARG A 13 -11.00 23.33 26.86
N GLU A 14 -11.21 23.71 25.60
CA GLU A 14 -12.52 23.64 24.96
C GLU A 14 -13.08 22.24 25.17
N LYS A 15 -14.28 22.19 25.77
CA LYS A 15 -14.92 20.95 26.17
C LYS A 15 -15.23 20.18 24.89
N THR A 16 -14.38 19.22 24.54
CA THR A 16 -14.55 18.41 23.34
C THR A 16 -15.93 17.76 23.43
N ILE A 17 -16.83 18.18 22.55
CA ILE A 17 -18.18 17.62 22.49
C ILE A 17 -17.99 16.16 22.10
N ARG A 18 -18.19 15.25 23.05
CA ARG A 18 -18.21 13.82 22.76
C ARG A 18 -19.50 13.54 22.01
N VAL A 19 -19.41 13.53 20.68
CA VAL A 19 -20.47 12.99 19.82
C VAL A 19 -20.73 11.57 20.28
N ALA A 20 -22.00 11.23 20.53
CA ALA A 20 -22.37 9.87 20.89
C ALA A 20 -22.02 8.96 19.72
N ASP A 21 -21.03 8.10 19.93
CA ASP A 21 -20.57 7.16 18.91
C ASP A 21 -21.71 6.18 18.62
N ASP A 22 -22.28 6.25 17.42
CA ASP A 22 -23.34 5.33 17.03
C ASP A 22 -22.73 3.94 16.87
N LYS A 23 -22.80 3.16 17.96
CA LYS A 23 -22.24 1.82 18.04
C LYS A 23 -22.83 0.88 17.00
N ALA A 24 -24.04 1.14 16.49
CA ALA A 24 -24.61 0.35 15.41
C ALA A 24 -23.95 0.73 14.08
N MET A 25 -23.81 2.03 13.81
CA MET A 25 -23.10 2.55 12.63
C MET A 25 -21.64 2.09 12.60
N LEU A 26 -20.91 2.17 13.72
CA LEU A 26 -19.51 1.73 13.80
C LEU A 26 -19.35 0.23 13.56
N ARG A 27 -20.26 -0.60 14.11
CA ARG A 27 -20.24 -2.04 13.85
C ARG A 27 -20.52 -2.34 12.39
N ALA A 28 -21.52 -1.68 11.80
CA ALA A 28 -21.83 -1.83 10.37
C ALA A 28 -20.63 -1.46 9.49
N ALA A 29 -19.94 -0.35 9.80
CA ALA A 29 -18.73 0.06 9.08
C ALA A 29 -17.59 -0.96 9.23
N ALA A 30 -17.37 -1.50 10.43
CA ALA A 30 -16.35 -2.51 10.69
C ALA A 30 -16.64 -3.84 9.97
N ASP A 31 -17.90 -4.29 9.99
CA ASP A 31 -18.33 -5.52 9.31
C ASP A 31 -18.21 -5.39 7.79
N LEU A 32 -18.68 -4.27 7.22
CA LEU A 32 -18.56 -3.99 5.79
C LEU A 32 -17.09 -3.92 5.35
N THR A 33 -16.23 -3.27 6.15
CA THR A 33 -14.78 -3.22 5.89
C THR A 33 -14.19 -4.63 5.85
N ARG A 34 -14.56 -5.50 6.80
CA ARG A 34 -14.09 -6.89 6.86
C ARG A 34 -14.54 -7.71 5.64
N GLU A 35 -15.78 -7.53 5.21
CA GLU A 35 -16.34 -8.24 4.06
C GLU A 35 -15.67 -7.79 2.75
N LEU A 36 -15.60 -6.49 2.51
CA LEU A 36 -15.02 -5.91 1.29
C LEU A 36 -13.50 -6.13 1.20
N SER A 37 -12.81 -6.25 2.33
CA SER A 37 -11.35 -6.47 2.36
C SER A 37 -10.93 -7.93 2.12
N SER A 38 -11.88 -8.86 1.94
CA SER A 38 -11.55 -10.25 1.68
C SER A 38 -10.95 -10.43 0.28
N PRO A 39 -9.68 -10.87 0.14
CA PRO A 39 -9.04 -10.96 -1.16
C PRO A 39 -9.63 -12.11 -1.99
N LYS A 40 -9.90 -11.83 -3.26
CA LYS A 40 -10.41 -12.83 -4.23
C LYS A 40 -9.24 -13.41 -5.05
N PRO A 41 -8.85 -14.69 -4.87
CA PRO A 41 -7.67 -15.27 -5.50
C PRO A 41 -7.61 -15.10 -7.01
N ALA A 42 -8.72 -15.34 -7.71
CA ALA A 42 -8.78 -15.24 -9.16
C ALA A 42 -8.44 -13.83 -9.66
N ILE A 43 -8.92 -12.78 -8.98
CA ILE A 43 -8.67 -11.39 -9.36
C ILE A 43 -7.20 -11.04 -9.13
N TYR A 44 -6.67 -11.37 -7.96
CA TYR A 44 -5.29 -11.05 -7.60
C TYR A 44 -4.28 -11.74 -8.53
N TRP A 45 -4.46 -13.03 -8.81
CA TRP A 45 -3.58 -13.75 -9.72
C TRP A 45 -3.72 -13.29 -11.17
N ALA A 46 -4.95 -13.08 -11.65
CA ALA A 46 -5.17 -12.62 -13.02
C ALA A 46 -4.57 -11.22 -13.25
N ASP A 47 -4.74 -10.30 -12.30
CA ASP A 47 -4.16 -8.97 -12.35
C ASP A 47 -2.63 -9.01 -12.29
N LEU A 48 -2.05 -9.76 -11.34
CA LEU A 48 -0.60 -9.91 -11.23
C LEU A 48 0.01 -10.49 -12.51
N ILE A 49 -0.52 -11.62 -12.99
CA ILE A 49 0.02 -12.30 -14.18
C ILE A 49 -0.20 -11.45 -15.43
N GLY A 50 -1.39 -10.87 -15.60
CA GLY A 50 -1.70 -10.00 -16.72
C GLY A 50 -0.78 -8.78 -16.77
N SER A 51 -0.60 -8.10 -15.63
CA SER A 51 0.29 -6.95 -15.49
C SER A 51 1.76 -7.32 -15.74
N ALA A 52 2.22 -8.48 -15.23
CA ALA A 52 3.58 -8.95 -15.46
C ALA A 52 3.82 -9.33 -16.93
N VAL A 53 2.87 -10.01 -17.58
CA VAL A 53 2.96 -10.36 -19.01
C VAL A 53 3.01 -9.10 -19.88
N VAL A 54 2.14 -8.13 -19.61
CA VAL A 54 2.16 -6.83 -20.32
C VAL A 54 3.46 -6.08 -20.06
N GLY A 55 3.90 -6.04 -18.81
CA GLY A 55 5.11 -5.35 -18.38
C GLY A 55 6.38 -5.92 -19.02
N TYR A 56 6.65 -7.20 -18.79
CA TYR A 56 7.82 -7.89 -19.33
C TYR A 56 7.73 -8.05 -20.85
N GLY A 57 6.55 -8.30 -21.41
CA GLY A 57 6.33 -8.36 -22.85
C GLY A 57 6.63 -7.03 -23.54
N GLY A 58 6.12 -5.92 -22.98
CA GLY A 58 6.45 -4.57 -23.45
C GLY A 58 7.95 -4.28 -23.38
N LEU A 59 8.60 -4.68 -22.28
CA LEU A 59 10.05 -4.51 -22.12
C LEU A 59 10.83 -5.30 -23.18
N ALA A 60 10.45 -6.56 -23.42
CA ALA A 60 11.06 -7.38 -24.45
C ALA A 60 10.93 -6.75 -25.85
N VAL A 61 9.73 -6.27 -26.20
CA VAL A 61 9.48 -5.56 -27.46
C VAL A 61 10.35 -4.30 -27.57
N ALA A 62 10.45 -3.52 -26.49
CA ALA A 62 11.28 -2.31 -26.47
C ALA A 62 12.77 -2.61 -26.74
N ILE A 63 13.28 -3.72 -26.20
CA ILE A 63 14.68 -4.16 -26.36
C ILE A 63 14.97 -4.63 -27.80
N VAL A 64 14.08 -5.42 -28.40
CA VAL A 64 14.35 -6.05 -29.71
C VAL A 64 13.90 -5.21 -30.90
N SER A 65 13.09 -4.16 -30.66
CA SER A 65 12.57 -3.29 -31.72
C SER A 65 13.67 -2.47 -32.38
N GLY A 66 13.72 -2.47 -33.72
CA GLY A 66 14.56 -1.57 -34.51
C GLY A 66 13.93 -0.20 -34.79
N SER A 67 12.69 0.04 -34.35
CA SER A 67 11.96 1.30 -34.53
C SER A 67 11.93 2.10 -33.24
N THR A 68 12.47 3.32 -33.26
CA THR A 68 12.46 4.23 -32.11
C THR A 68 11.04 4.49 -31.61
N ALA A 69 10.08 4.70 -32.52
CA ALA A 69 8.70 4.97 -32.14
C ALA A 69 8.07 3.78 -31.41
N LEU A 70 8.27 2.55 -31.92
CA LEU A 70 7.75 1.35 -31.29
C LEU A 70 8.45 1.09 -29.95
N THR A 71 9.77 1.30 -29.86
CA THR A 71 10.52 1.19 -28.61
C THR A 71 9.99 2.11 -27.52
N VAL A 72 9.68 3.37 -27.86
CA VAL A 72 9.10 4.32 -26.90
C VAL A 72 7.72 3.87 -26.43
N VAL A 73 6.83 3.50 -27.35
CA VAL A 73 5.48 3.04 -26.99
C VAL A 73 5.53 1.78 -26.13
N ALA A 74 6.34 0.79 -26.53
CA ALA A 74 6.52 -0.45 -25.78
C ALA A 74 7.14 -0.19 -24.40
N GLY A 75 8.08 0.76 -24.29
CA GLY A 75 8.65 1.20 -23.02
C GLY A 75 7.61 1.80 -22.07
N VAL A 76 6.69 2.64 -22.58
CA VAL A 76 5.59 3.19 -21.77
C VAL A 76 4.64 2.09 -21.30
N VAL A 77 4.29 1.15 -22.19
CA VAL A 77 3.45 -0.01 -21.83
C VAL A 77 4.13 -0.87 -20.76
N ALA A 78 5.43 -1.14 -20.93
CA ALA A 78 6.24 -1.88 -19.98
C ALA A 78 6.26 -1.20 -18.61
N MET A 79 6.49 0.11 -18.58
CA MET A 79 6.51 0.92 -17.37
C MET A 79 5.19 0.83 -16.61
N LEU A 80 4.06 1.01 -17.28
CA LEU A 80 2.74 0.96 -16.64
C LEU A 80 2.40 -0.45 -16.15
N GLY A 81 2.69 -1.49 -16.94
CA GLY A 81 2.46 -2.89 -16.57
C GLY A 81 3.30 -3.33 -15.37
N LEU A 82 4.61 -3.04 -15.39
CA LEU A 82 5.49 -3.34 -14.27
C LEU A 82 5.17 -2.49 -13.05
N TYR A 83 4.79 -1.21 -13.21
CA TYR A 83 4.35 -0.36 -12.10
C TYR A 83 3.12 -0.96 -11.39
N ARG A 84 2.13 -1.43 -12.15
CA ARG A 84 0.96 -2.11 -11.59
C ARG A 84 1.35 -3.40 -10.87
N ALA A 85 2.20 -4.22 -11.48
CA ALA A 85 2.66 -5.48 -10.90
C ALA A 85 3.47 -5.27 -9.61
N MET A 86 4.33 -4.24 -9.57
CA MET A 86 5.13 -3.88 -8.39
C MET A 86 4.28 -3.30 -7.26
N SER A 87 3.21 -2.55 -7.59
CA SER A 87 2.34 -1.92 -6.59
C SER A 87 1.67 -2.93 -5.64
N PHE A 88 1.51 -4.20 -6.07
CA PHE A 88 1.07 -5.31 -5.23
C PHE A 88 1.94 -5.53 -3.97
N ILE A 89 3.13 -4.93 -3.90
CA ILE A 89 3.94 -4.92 -2.68
C ILE A 89 3.18 -4.34 -1.48
N HIS A 90 2.28 -3.38 -1.70
CA HIS A 90 1.44 -2.82 -0.64
C HIS A 90 0.48 -3.89 -0.09
N GLU A 91 -0.26 -4.54 -0.98
CA GLU A 91 -1.18 -5.61 -0.64
C GLU A 91 -0.43 -6.77 0.01
N VAL A 92 0.70 -7.21 -0.55
CA VAL A 92 1.53 -8.27 0.03
C VAL A 92 2.00 -7.90 1.45
N SER A 93 2.37 -6.64 1.70
CA SER A 93 2.84 -6.17 3.01
C SER A 93 1.74 -6.14 4.07
N HIS A 94 0.50 -5.85 3.68
CA HIS A 94 -0.66 -5.77 4.58
C HIS A 94 -1.48 -7.07 4.68
N MET A 95 -1.28 -8.01 3.76
CA MET A 95 -2.07 -9.24 3.68
C MET A 95 -1.64 -10.31 4.68
N LYS A 96 -2.62 -10.87 5.39
CA LYS A 96 -2.43 -12.01 6.29
C LYS A 96 -1.98 -13.24 5.49
N HIS A 97 -1.02 -14.01 6.02
CA HIS A 97 -0.49 -15.18 5.30
C HIS A 97 -1.56 -16.21 4.87
N ALA A 98 -2.62 -16.37 5.67
CA ALA A 98 -3.69 -17.33 5.39
C ALA A 98 -4.73 -16.84 4.35
N SER A 99 -4.81 -15.54 4.05
CA SER A 99 -5.90 -15.01 3.22
C SER A 99 -5.69 -15.24 1.71
N LEU A 100 -4.45 -15.42 1.27
CA LEU A 100 -4.14 -15.71 -0.13
C LEU A 100 -2.92 -16.64 -0.25
N PRO A 101 -3.11 -17.95 -0.02
CA PRO A 101 -2.01 -18.91 -0.03
C PRO A 101 -1.19 -18.83 -1.31
N ARG A 102 0.13 -18.93 -1.18
CA ARG A 102 1.13 -18.89 -2.27
C ARG A 102 1.26 -17.59 -3.05
N PHE A 103 0.35 -16.62 -2.88
CA PHE A 103 0.42 -15.36 -3.64
C PHE A 103 1.70 -14.58 -3.36
N ARG A 104 2.08 -14.40 -2.08
CA ARG A 104 3.35 -13.74 -1.69
C ARG A 104 4.57 -14.41 -2.33
N ALA A 105 4.62 -15.75 -2.35
CA ALA A 105 5.73 -16.48 -2.94
C ALA A 105 5.77 -16.29 -4.47
N GLY A 106 4.61 -16.38 -5.14
CA GLY A 106 4.51 -16.14 -6.58
C GLY A 106 4.85 -14.71 -6.97
N TRP A 107 4.35 -13.71 -6.23
CA TRP A 107 4.68 -12.31 -6.44
C TRP A 107 6.18 -12.04 -6.29
N ASN A 108 6.82 -12.60 -5.26
CA ASN A 108 8.28 -12.50 -5.11
C ASN A 108 9.03 -13.14 -6.29
N ALA A 109 8.60 -14.31 -6.74
CA ALA A 109 9.26 -15.00 -7.85
C ALA A 109 9.10 -14.26 -9.18
N ILE A 110 7.91 -13.71 -9.45
CA ILE A 110 7.58 -13.07 -10.73
C ILE A 110 8.07 -11.61 -10.77
N VAL A 111 7.95 -10.87 -9.67
CA VAL A 111 8.16 -9.41 -9.62
C VAL A 111 9.16 -9.02 -8.54
N GLY A 112 8.92 -9.41 -7.28
CA GLY A 112 9.68 -8.91 -6.13
C GLY A 112 11.18 -9.10 -6.25
N VAL A 113 11.65 -10.33 -6.46
CA VAL A 113 13.08 -10.64 -6.63
C VAL A 113 13.63 -10.09 -7.94
N PRO A 114 13.00 -10.31 -9.12
CA PRO A 114 13.49 -9.74 -10.38
C PRO A 114 13.64 -8.21 -10.37
N MET A 115 12.75 -7.51 -9.66
CA MET A 115 12.77 -6.04 -9.53
C MET A 115 13.51 -5.55 -8.29
N LEU A 116 14.25 -6.42 -7.59
CA LEU A 116 15.05 -6.10 -6.40
C LEU A 116 14.27 -5.47 -5.24
N ILE A 117 12.98 -5.80 -5.14
CA ILE A 117 12.05 -5.37 -4.08
C ILE A 117 11.33 -6.57 -3.43
N PRO A 118 12.05 -7.60 -2.95
CA PRO A 118 11.39 -8.75 -2.34
C PRO A 118 10.64 -8.35 -1.07
N SER A 119 9.51 -9.01 -0.81
CA SER A 119 8.55 -8.57 0.21
C SER A 119 9.13 -8.54 1.63
N PHE A 120 10.09 -9.41 1.95
CA PHE A 120 10.71 -9.45 3.28
C PHE A 120 11.46 -8.15 3.64
N MET A 121 11.84 -7.33 2.65
CA MET A 121 12.44 -6.01 2.90
C MET A 121 11.42 -4.96 3.37
N TYR A 122 10.12 -5.25 3.20
CA TYR A 122 9.01 -4.38 3.59
C TYR A 122 8.23 -4.93 4.79
N GLU A 123 8.37 -6.23 5.09
CA GLU A 123 7.71 -6.88 6.22
C GLU A 123 8.13 -6.24 7.55
N GLY A 124 7.13 -5.93 8.40
CA GLY A 124 7.35 -5.26 9.69
C GLY A 124 7.58 -3.75 9.56
N VAL A 125 8.52 -3.31 8.72
CA VAL A 125 8.91 -1.88 8.60
C VAL A 125 7.76 -1.03 8.08
N HIS A 126 7.09 -1.47 7.00
CA HIS A 126 5.97 -0.71 6.44
C HIS A 126 4.78 -0.62 7.42
N ASN A 127 4.54 -1.67 8.20
CA ASN A 127 3.46 -1.69 9.19
C ASN A 127 3.77 -0.79 10.40
N LEU A 128 5.03 -0.80 10.87
CA LEU A 128 5.50 0.09 11.94
C LEU A 128 5.41 1.56 11.53
N HIS A 129 5.69 1.89 10.27
CA HIS A 129 5.53 3.24 9.74
C HIS A 129 4.10 3.78 9.86
N HIS A 130 3.08 2.93 9.68
CA HIS A 130 1.68 3.32 9.84
C HIS A 130 1.17 3.23 11.28
N ALA A 131 1.93 2.59 12.17
CA ALA A 131 1.56 2.49 13.57
C ALA A 131 1.80 3.82 14.29
N LYS A 132 0.72 4.57 14.54
CA LYS A 132 0.74 5.88 15.23
C LYS A 132 1.44 5.87 16.59
N THR A 133 1.55 4.71 17.22
CA THR A 133 2.15 4.53 18.56
C THR A 133 3.62 4.15 18.52
N ARG A 134 4.19 3.86 17.34
CA ARG A 134 5.57 3.37 17.16
C ARG A 134 6.36 4.19 16.15
N TYR A 135 5.69 4.79 15.18
CA TYR A 135 6.39 5.56 14.17
C TYR A 135 6.96 6.86 14.76
N GLY A 136 8.28 7.06 14.63
CA GLY A 136 8.98 8.25 15.11
C GLY A 136 9.17 8.31 16.63
N THR A 137 8.95 7.19 17.34
CA THR A 137 9.24 7.07 18.77
C THR A 137 10.58 6.40 19.01
N VAL A 138 11.16 6.57 20.20
CA VAL A 138 12.43 5.93 20.62
C VAL A 138 12.30 4.42 20.87
N GLU A 139 11.07 3.90 20.90
CA GLU A 139 10.71 2.48 20.97
C GLU A 139 10.34 1.91 19.60
#